data_AF-A0A9D0H101-F1
#
_entry.id   AF-A0A9D0H101-F1
#
_cell.length_a   1.000
_cell.length_b   1.000
_cell.length_c   1.000
_cell.angle_alpha   90.00
_cell.angle_beta   90.00
_cell.angle_gamma   90.00
#
_symmetry.space_group_name_H-M   'P 1'
#
loop_
_entity.id
_entity.type
_entity.pdbx_description
1 polymer ?
#
loop_
_entity_poly.entity_id
_entity_poly.type
_entity_poly.pdbx_seq_one_letter_code
_entity_poly.pdbx_strand_id
1 'polypeptide(L)' 'MTREEAIKILLETDEEFKKWHDERQELKWKIQKLEKHYPPDPELEAEEERMKRRKLYLKDMMEQRIKEFLEKNK' A
#
# COMPACT_ATOMS: atom_id res chain seq x y z
N MET A 1 1.06 23.10 4.25
CA MET A 1 1.64 21.83 3.76
C MET A 1 0.67 21.16 2.80
N THR A 2 1.13 20.73 1.64
CA THR A 2 0.33 19.93 0.71
C THR A 2 0.45 18.44 1.00
N ARG A 3 -0.49 17.64 0.48
CA ARG A 3 -0.49 16.18 0.64
C ARG A 3 0.77 15.53 0.07
N GLU A 4 1.25 16.00 -1.08
CA GLU A 4 2.43 15.44 -1.74
C GLU A 4 3.71 15.70 -0.94
N GLU A 5 3.82 16.87 -0.32
CA GLU A 5 4.92 17.19 0.60
C GLU A 5 4.88 16.30 1.84
N ALA A 6 3.69 16.05 2.40
CA ALA A 6 3.52 15.15 3.55
C ALA A 6 4.01 13.73 3.23
N ILE A 7 3.67 13.22 2.04
CA ILE A 7 4.09 11.90 1.60
C ILE A 7 5.62 11.84 1.47
N LYS A 8 6.26 12.83 0.85
CA LYS A 8 7.72 12.86 0.72
C LYS A 8 8.40 12.87 2.09
N ILE A 9 7.95 13.74 3.00
CA ILE A 9 8.50 13.82 4.35
C ILE A 9 8.28 12.51 5.10
N LEU A 10 7.08 11.91 5.03
CA LEU A 10 6.81 10.64 5.70
C LEU A 10 7.62 9.48 5.13
N LEU A 11 7.89 9.45 3.82
CA LEU A 11 8.77 8.44 3.23
C LEU A 11 10.23 8.54 3.70
N GLU A 12 10.67 9.75 4.07
CA GLU A 12 12.04 10.00 4.53
C GLU A 12 12.17 9.89 6.06
N THR A 13 11.13 10.27 6.80
CA THR A 13 11.17 10.40 8.27
C THR A 13 10.48 9.26 9.01
N ASP A 14 9.56 8.55 8.36
CA ASP A 14 8.77 7.48 8.96
C ASP A 14 9.08 6.15 8.27
N GLU A 15 9.96 5.36 8.90
CA GLU A 15 10.35 4.03 8.39
C GLU A 15 9.16 3.08 8.24
N GLU A 16 8.14 3.23 9.08
CA GLU A 16 6.93 2.39 9.04
C GLU A 16 6.08 2.75 7.81
N PHE A 17 5.93 4.06 7.55
CA PHE A 17 5.28 4.55 6.34
C PHE A 17 6.00 4.09 5.07
N LYS A 18 7.34 4.12 5.08
CA LYS A 18 8.16 3.59 3.98
C LYS A 18 7.94 2.10 3.78
N LYS A 19 7.93 1.30 4.85
CA LYS A 19 7.63 -0.15 4.77
C LYS A 19 6.25 -0.41 4.17
N TRP A 20 5.22 0.33 4.59
CA TRP A 20 3.88 0.19 4.01
C TRP A 20 3.84 0.55 2.53
N HIS A 21 4.54 1.62 2.14
CA HIS A 21 4.66 2.02 0.74
C HIS A 21 5.30 0.91 -0.10
N ASP A 22 6.43 0.37 0.35
CA ASP A 22 7.18 -0.67 -0.37
C ASP A 22 6.40 -1.98 -0.44
N GLU A 23 5.79 -2.43 0.66
CA GLU A 23 4.93 -3.62 0.71
C GLU A 23 3.76 -3.46 -0.27
N ARG A 24 3.16 -2.27 -0.34
CA ARG A 24 2.06 -1.98 -1.27
C ARG A 24 2.48 -2.03 -2.74
N GLN A 25 3.70 -1.61 -3.08
CA GLN A 25 4.27 -1.75 -4.43
C GLN A 25 4.55 -3.21 -4.76
N GLU A 26 5.10 -3.96 -3.81
CA GLU A 26 5.38 -5.39 -3.97
C GLU A 26 4.09 -6.18 -4.22
N LEU A 27 3.05 -5.94 -3.41
CA LEU A 27 1.74 -6.56 -3.59
C LEU A 27 1.13 -6.22 -4.96
N LYS A 28 1.29 -4.98 -5.44
CA LYS A 28 0.83 -4.60 -6.78
C LYS A 28 1.49 -5.45 -7.87
N TRP A 29 2.80 -5.70 -7.75
CA TRP A 29 3.53 -6.52 -8.71
C TRP A 29 3.15 -8.01 -8.61
N LYS A 30 2.98 -8.54 -7.40
CA LYS A 30 2.53 -9.92 -7.17
C LYS A 30 1.13 -10.16 -7.75
N ILE A 31 0.19 -9.25 -7.49
CA ILE A 31 -1.18 -9.32 -8.07
C ILE A 31 -1.10 -9.32 -9.60
N GLN A 32 -0.34 -8.41 -10.21
CA GLN A 32 -0.19 -8.35 -11.67
C GLN A 32 0.39 -9.64 -12.28
N LYS A 33 1.22 -10.37 -11.53
CA LYS A 33 1.74 -11.67 -11.97
C LYS A 33 0.67 -12.76 -11.89
N LEU A 34 -0.12 -12.76 -10.82
CA LEU A 34 -1.21 -13.71 -10.60
C LEU A 34 -2.33 -13.52 -11.63
N GLU A 35 -2.67 -12.28 -12.00
CA GLU A 35 -3.69 -11.95 -13.03
C GLU A 35 -3.36 -12.54 -14.42
N LYS A 36 -2.11 -12.94 -14.68
CA LYS A 36 -1.68 -13.51 -15.97
C LYS A 36 -1.73 -15.04 -16.02
N HIS A 37 -2.15 -15.71 -14.94
CA HIS A 37 -2.23 -17.17 -14.91
C HIS A 37 -3.50 -17.68 -15.61
N TYR A 38 -3.30 -18.65 -16.51
CA TYR A 38 -4.36 -19.44 -17.12
C TYR A 38 -3.90 -20.92 -17.19
N PRO A 39 -4.73 -21.90 -16.79
CA PRO A 39 -6.10 -21.77 -16.30
C PRO A 39 -6.19 -21.11 -14.90
N PRO A 40 -7.35 -20.51 -14.54
CA PRO A 40 -7.58 -19.96 -13.21
C PRO A 40 -7.54 -21.09 -12.16
N ASP A 41 -6.62 -20.96 -11.20
CA ASP A 41 -6.49 -21.85 -10.06
C ASP A 41 -7.21 -21.20 -8.85
N PRO A 42 -8.23 -21.86 -8.26
CA PRO A 42 -8.97 -21.32 -7.12
C PRO A 42 -8.08 -20.94 -5.91
N GLU A 43 -6.95 -21.62 -5.71
CA GLU A 43 -6.02 -21.27 -4.64
C GLU A 43 -5.28 -19.96 -4.93
N LEU A 44 -4.87 -19.77 -6.19
CA LEU A 44 -4.21 -18.53 -6.65
C LEU A 44 -5.18 -17.36 -6.63
N GLU A 45 -6.45 -17.55 -7.01
CA GLU A 45 -7.49 -16.52 -6.92
C GLU A 45 -7.74 -16.09 -5.47
N ALA A 46 -7.82 -17.05 -4.55
CA ALA A 46 -7.97 -16.76 -3.12
C ALA A 46 -6.73 -16.05 -2.54
N GLU A 47 -5.53 -16.34 -3.04
CA GLU A 47 -4.33 -15.62 -2.68
C GLU A 47 -4.31 -14.20 -3.24
N GLU A 48 -4.70 -14.02 -4.50
CA GLU A 48 -4.81 -12.70 -5.16
C GLU A 48 -5.79 -11.79 -4.40
N GLU A 49 -6.96 -12.31 -4.02
CA GLU A 49 -7.94 -11.57 -3.22
C GLU A 49 -7.40 -11.19 -1.83
N ARG A 50 -6.64 -12.09 -1.18
CA ARG A 50 -5.94 -11.77 0.08
C ARG A 50 -4.93 -10.64 -0.13
N MET A 51 -4.15 -10.68 -1.20
CA MET A 51 -3.18 -9.64 -1.53
C MET A 51 -3.86 -8.29 -1.84
N LYS A 52 -4.99 -8.29 -2.56
CA LYS A 52 -5.79 -7.09 -2.83
C LYS A 52 -6.32 -6.46 -1.54
N ARG A 53 -6.86 -7.26 -0.62
CA ARG A 53 -7.31 -6.78 0.70
C ARG A 53 -6.17 -6.18 1.50
N ARG A 54 -5.00 -6.83 1.53
CA ARG A 54 -3.81 -6.30 2.21
C ARG A 54 -3.35 -4.97 1.60
N LYS A 55 -3.31 -4.87 0.27
CA LYS A 55 -2.97 -3.63 -0.45
C LYS A 55 -3.93 -2.49 -0.14
N LEU A 56 -5.22 -2.78 0.02
CA LEU A 56 -6.23 -1.81 0.45
C LEU A 56 -5.99 -1.36 1.89
N TYR A 57 -5.76 -2.31 2.81
CA TYR A 57 -5.44 -2.00 4.20
C TYR A 57 -4.21 -1.09 4.34
N LEU A 58 -3.12 -1.39 3.62
CA LEU A 58 -1.91 -0.54 3.62
C LEU A 58 -2.20 0.87 3.10
N LYS A 59 -3.05 1.00 2.07
CA LYS A 59 -3.48 2.30 1.57
C LYS A 59 -4.19 3.10 2.67
N ASP A 60 -5.10 2.47 3.40
CA ASP A 60 -5.87 3.14 4.44
C ASP A 60 -4.98 3.57 5.62
N MET A 61 -4.03 2.71 6.02
CA MET A 61 -3.01 3.05 7.04
C MET A 61 -2.15 4.24 6.63
N MET A 62 -1.65 4.24 5.39
CA MET A 62 -0.90 5.38 4.84
C MET A 62 -1.74 6.66 4.84
N GLU A 63 -3.01 6.57 4.44
CA GLU A 63 -3.90 7.72 4.38
C GLU A 63 -4.19 8.32 5.76
N GLN A 64 -4.39 7.45 6.75
CA GLN A 64 -4.54 7.88 8.13
C GLN A 64 -3.27 8.59 8.61
N ARG A 65 -2.09 8.01 8.34
CA ARG A 65 -0.82 8.60 8.73
C ARG A 65 -0.55 9.96 8.11
N ILE A 66 -0.89 10.12 6.83
CA ILE A 66 -0.81 11.40 6.13
C ILE A 66 -1.73 12.44 6.78
N LYS A 67 -2.97 12.07 7.12
CA LYS A 67 -3.90 12.98 7.81
C LYS A 67 -3.37 13.40 9.16
N GLU A 68 -2.91 12.46 9.98
CA GLU A 68 -2.31 12.75 11.29
C GLU A 68 -1.11 13.69 11.16
N PHE A 69 -0.26 13.48 10.15
CA PHE A 69 0.90 14.34 9.90
C PHE A 69 0.47 15.75 9.48
N LEU A 70 -0.53 15.88 8.60
CA LEU A 70 -1.06 17.16 8.17
C LEU A 70 -1.73 17.92 9.32
N GLU A 71 -2.46 17.24 10.21
CA GLU A 71 -3.09 17.83 11.38
C GLU A 71 -2.08 18.32 12.41
N LYS A 72 -0.99 17.58 12.63
CA LYS A 72 0.09 17.99 13.56
C LYS A 72 0.94 19.16 13.05
N ASN A 73 1.02 19.34 11.73
CA ASN A 73 1.77 20.42 11.09
C ASN A 73 0.85 21.57 10.60
N LYS A 74 -0.34 21.68 11.18
CA LYS A 74 -1.33 22.73 10.93
C LYS A 74 -1.22 23.83 11.97
#